data_AF-A0A662MN35-F1
#
_entry.id   AF-A0A662MN35-F1
#
_cell.length_a   1.000
_cell.length_b   1.000
_cell.length_c   1.000
_cell.angle_alpha   90.00
_cell.angle_beta   90.00
_cell.angle_gamma   90.00
#
_symmetry.space_group_name_H-M   'P 1'
#
loop_
_entity.id
_entity.type
_entity.pdbx_description
1 polymer ?
#
loop_
_entity_poly.entity_id
_entity_poly.type
_entity_poly.pdbx_seq_one_letter_code
_entity_poly.pdbx_strand_id
1 'polypeptide(L)'
;MADERSTPQPAESSGMLIYLLAFLFIILIFNSSLGAAIAAGADRTLAPLIGFNRQYPTLTMFLTILLTVGLSTTIRHYFADWIEMARSQEIMREFNKMRTEAMKKNNTAMIKKLEGMQPEIMRLQNAQMSQTMKTSIIPMFLAIIFIRWLWSYMESFPYPVLTMPWTAEWNMLRYAMEGVCCFGGRGLPYWLGFYTLLSLPVSQALIRGLKYIEFTRIIRERGIGREDLS
;
A
#
# COMPACT_ATOMS: atom_id res chain seq x y z
N MET A 1 -33.75 18.45 29.40
CA MET A 1 -33.68 17.41 28.35
C MET A 1 -32.71 17.91 27.31
N ALA A 2 -31.44 17.52 27.44
CA ALA A 2 -30.37 17.92 26.54
C ALA A 2 -30.50 17.07 25.28
N ASP A 3 -30.92 17.71 24.20
CA ASP A 3 -30.97 17.14 22.86
C ASP A 3 -29.55 16.79 22.44
N GLU A 4 -29.28 15.49 22.30
CA GLU A 4 -28.08 14.90 21.72
C GLU A 4 -27.93 15.41 20.29
N ARG A 5 -27.32 16.59 20.13
CA ARG A 5 -26.74 17.01 18.86
C ARG A 5 -25.60 16.06 18.55
N SER A 6 -25.95 14.97 17.88
CA SER A 6 -25.05 14.07 17.16
C SER A 6 -24.10 14.94 16.33
N THR A 7 -22.93 15.17 16.90
CA THR A 7 -21.80 15.70 16.18
C THR A 7 -21.54 14.70 15.07
N PRO A 8 -21.62 15.07 13.78
CA PRO A 8 -21.28 14.14 12.72
C PRO A 8 -19.80 13.79 12.93
N GLN A 9 -19.54 12.56 13.35
CA GLN A 9 -18.18 12.06 13.54
C GLN A 9 -17.45 12.23 12.21
N PRO A 10 -16.31 12.94 12.19
CA PRO A 10 -15.52 13.06 10.97
C PRO A 10 -14.90 11.69 10.69
N ALA A 11 -15.30 11.05 9.60
CA ALA A 11 -14.75 9.81 9.02
C ALA A 11 -13.58 9.13 9.74
N GLU A 12 -13.82 8.61 10.93
CA GLU A 12 -12.99 7.58 11.58
C GLU A 12 -13.06 6.25 10.80
N SER A 13 -14.04 6.10 9.89
CA SER A 13 -14.25 4.88 9.11
C SER A 13 -13.08 4.52 8.20
N SER A 14 -12.33 5.51 7.69
CA SER A 14 -11.19 5.25 6.80
C SER A 14 -9.97 4.70 7.54
N GLY A 15 -9.65 5.25 8.71
CA GLY A 15 -8.57 4.77 9.57
C GLY A 15 -8.86 3.40 10.16
N MET A 16 -10.08 3.20 10.69
CA MET A 16 -10.51 1.93 11.25
C MET A 16 -10.48 0.78 10.22
N LEU A 17 -10.89 1.07 8.98
CA LEU A 17 -10.83 0.09 7.89
C LEU A 17 -9.38 -0.29 7.55
N ILE A 18 -8.45 0.66 7.50
CA ILE A 18 -7.03 0.38 7.24
C ILE A 18 -6.46 -0.52 8.34
N TYR A 19 -6.80 -0.26 9.61
CA TYR A 19 -6.38 -1.14 10.71
C TYR A 19 -7.00 -2.53 10.62
N LEU A 20 -8.27 -2.65 10.24
CA LEU A 20 -8.93 -3.95 10.02
C LEU A 20 -8.29 -4.73 8.87
N LEU A 21 -7.96 -4.05 7.78
CA LEU A 21 -7.27 -4.63 6.62
C LEU A 21 -5.86 -5.08 6.97
N ALA A 22 -5.13 -4.29 7.77
CA ALA A 22 -3.82 -4.67 8.29
C ALA A 22 -3.90 -5.88 9.24
N PHE A 23 -4.96 -5.97 10.05
CA PHE A 23 -5.19 -7.12 10.91
C PHE A 23 -5.51 -8.39 10.11
N LEU A 24 -6.32 -8.28 9.06
CA LEU A 24 -6.62 -9.37 8.12
C LEU A 24 -5.37 -9.83 7.35
N PHE A 25 -4.50 -8.89 6.98
CA PHE A 25 -3.19 -9.18 6.37
C PHE A 25 -2.33 -10.06 7.29
N ILE A 26 -2.25 -9.72 8.58
CA ILE A 26 -1.53 -10.50 9.59
C ILE A 26 -2.11 -11.92 9.64
N ILE A 27 -3.44 -12.06 9.80
CA ILE A 27 -4.08 -13.38 9.86
C ILE A 27 -3.77 -14.24 8.63
N LEU A 28 -3.81 -13.68 7.42
CA LEU A 28 -3.55 -14.44 6.18
C LEU A 28 -2.11 -14.94 6.06
N ILE A 29 -1.14 -14.20 6.58
CA ILE A 29 0.27 -14.64 6.59
C ILE A 29 0.48 -15.75 7.63
N PHE A 30 -0.12 -15.64 8.82
CA PHE A 30 0.10 -16.60 9.91
C PHE A 30 -0.82 -17.81 9.88
N ASN A 31 -1.96 -17.75 9.19
CA ASN A 31 -2.83 -18.90 9.07
C ASN A 31 -2.18 -19.95 8.17
N SER A 32 -1.84 -21.10 8.76
CA SER A 32 -1.13 -22.17 8.07
C SER A 32 -1.94 -22.76 6.91
N SER A 33 -3.26 -22.90 7.05
CA SER A 33 -4.13 -23.52 6.04
C SER A 33 -4.38 -22.60 4.84
N LEU A 34 -4.91 -21.39 5.08
CA LEU A 34 -5.22 -20.43 4.02
C LEU A 34 -3.94 -19.96 3.32
N GLY A 35 -2.90 -19.67 4.11
CA GLY A 35 -1.61 -19.27 3.56
C GLY A 35 -0.97 -20.37 2.71
N ALA A 36 -1.07 -21.65 3.11
CA ALA A 36 -0.53 -22.75 2.32
C ALA A 36 -1.33 -22.96 1.02
N ALA A 37 -2.64 -22.81 1.04
CA ALA A 37 -3.47 -22.89 -0.15
C ALA A 37 -3.12 -21.78 -1.17
N ILE A 38 -2.94 -20.54 -0.69
CA ILE A 38 -2.50 -19.41 -1.52
C ILE A 38 -1.10 -19.66 -2.08
N ALA A 39 -0.16 -20.09 -1.24
CA ALA A 39 1.19 -20.40 -1.66
C ALA A 39 1.24 -21.52 -2.70
N ALA A 40 0.49 -22.60 -2.52
CA ALA A 40 0.43 -23.71 -3.46
C ALA A 40 -0.20 -23.30 -4.80
N GLY A 41 -1.23 -22.44 -4.76
CA GLY A 41 -1.83 -21.87 -5.96
C GLY A 41 -0.83 -20.99 -6.73
N ALA A 42 -0.12 -20.13 -6.01
CA ALA A 42 0.91 -19.26 -6.58
C ALA A 42 2.15 -20.04 -7.04
N ASP A 43 2.52 -21.15 -6.41
CA ASP A 43 3.70 -21.93 -6.79
C ASP A 43 3.56 -22.53 -8.19
N ARG A 44 2.35 -22.96 -8.57
CA ARG A 44 2.08 -23.49 -9.92
C ARG A 44 2.35 -22.48 -11.03
N THR A 45 2.22 -21.18 -10.74
CA THR A 45 2.42 -20.11 -11.73
C THR A 45 3.77 -19.42 -11.57
N LEU A 46 4.15 -19.06 -10.34
CA LEU A 46 5.36 -18.30 -10.07
C LEU A 46 6.64 -19.15 -10.07
N ALA A 47 6.59 -20.43 -9.65
CA ALA A 47 7.77 -21.28 -9.67
C ALA A 47 8.37 -21.49 -11.08
N PRO A 48 7.60 -21.76 -12.15
CA PRO A 48 8.17 -21.88 -13.49
C PRO A 48 8.62 -20.53 -14.08
N LEU A 49 7.98 -19.42 -13.67
CA LEU A 49 8.26 -18.08 -14.21
C LEU A 49 9.50 -17.42 -13.58
N ILE A 50 9.62 -17.46 -12.26
CA ILE A 50 10.65 -16.72 -11.50
C ILE A 50 11.38 -17.58 -10.46
N GLY A 51 11.03 -18.87 -10.36
CA GLY A 51 11.60 -19.78 -9.38
C GLY A 51 12.95 -20.36 -9.76
N PHE A 52 13.47 -20.16 -10.98
CA PHE A 52 14.83 -20.59 -11.41
C PHE A 52 15.26 -21.98 -10.90
N ASN A 53 14.37 -22.97 -11.00
CA ASN A 53 14.56 -24.34 -10.50
C ASN A 53 15.06 -24.43 -9.03
N ARG A 54 14.72 -23.43 -8.20
CA ARG A 54 15.15 -23.30 -6.80
C ARG A 54 16.67 -23.26 -6.61
N GLN A 55 17.40 -22.65 -7.55
CA GLN A 55 18.86 -22.52 -7.46
C GLN A 55 19.31 -21.13 -6.96
N TYR A 56 18.55 -20.08 -7.24
CA TYR A 56 18.96 -18.69 -6.96
C TYR A 56 17.93 -17.94 -6.10
N PRO A 57 17.95 -18.14 -4.77
CA PRO A 57 16.95 -17.54 -3.87
C PRO A 57 16.96 -16.00 -3.92
N THR A 58 18.14 -15.38 -4.00
CA THR A 58 18.29 -13.92 -4.04
C THR A 58 17.75 -13.29 -5.31
N LEU A 59 17.95 -13.95 -6.47
CA LEU A 59 17.41 -13.46 -7.75
C LEU A 59 15.89 -13.59 -7.80
N THR A 60 15.35 -14.72 -7.34
CA THR A 60 13.89 -14.91 -7.22
C THR A 60 13.28 -13.85 -6.31
N MET A 61 13.91 -13.53 -5.17
CA MET A 61 13.45 -12.44 -4.31
C MET A 61 13.41 -11.09 -5.03
N PHE A 62 14.50 -10.72 -5.70
CA PHE A 62 14.59 -9.44 -6.39
C PHE A 62 13.52 -9.31 -7.50
N LEU A 63 13.32 -10.35 -8.30
CA LEU A 63 12.26 -10.36 -9.31
C LEU A 63 10.87 -10.33 -8.68
N THR A 64 10.67 -11.03 -7.56
CA THR A 64 9.40 -10.99 -6.81
C THR A 64 9.10 -9.59 -6.31
N ILE A 65 10.09 -8.87 -5.77
CA ILE A 65 9.97 -7.48 -5.35
C ILE A 65 9.58 -6.61 -6.55
N LEU A 66 10.32 -6.73 -7.65
CA LEU A 66 10.11 -5.91 -8.84
C LEU A 66 8.71 -6.14 -9.43
N LEU A 67 8.27 -7.40 -9.53
CA LEU A 67 6.93 -7.75 -9.98
C LEU A 67 5.85 -7.25 -9.04
N THR A 68 6.00 -7.48 -7.73
CA THR A 68 5.02 -7.07 -6.73
C THR A 68 4.82 -5.56 -6.75
N VAL A 69 5.92 -4.79 -6.75
CA VAL A 69 5.89 -3.33 -6.76
C VAL A 69 5.41 -2.79 -8.11
N GLY A 70 5.85 -3.39 -9.22
CA GLY A 70 5.43 -3.01 -10.57
C GLY A 70 3.93 -3.22 -10.79
N LEU A 71 3.42 -4.40 -10.45
CA LEU A 71 1.99 -4.72 -10.55
C LEU A 71 1.16 -3.86 -9.59
N SER A 72 1.61 -3.70 -8.35
CA SER A 72 0.93 -2.86 -7.35
C SER A 72 0.81 -1.41 -7.84
N THR A 73 1.88 -0.86 -8.41
CA THR A 73 1.89 0.51 -8.94
C THR A 73 0.99 0.63 -10.18
N THR A 74 1.01 -0.36 -11.07
CA THR A 74 0.18 -0.37 -12.29
C THR A 74 -1.30 -0.42 -11.94
N ILE A 75 -1.69 -1.30 -11.02
CA ILE A 75 -3.06 -1.38 -10.51
C ILE A 75 -3.46 -0.05 -9.86
N ARG A 76 -2.62 0.52 -9.00
CA ARG A 76 -2.90 1.82 -8.39
C ARG A 76 -3.11 2.91 -9.44
N HIS A 77 -2.29 2.93 -10.48
CA HIS A 77 -2.42 3.92 -11.54
C HIS A 77 -3.70 3.74 -12.37
N TYR A 78 -4.09 2.51 -12.67
CA TYR A 78 -5.31 2.21 -13.43
C TYR A 78 -6.59 2.53 -12.64
N PHE A 79 -6.60 2.27 -11.32
CA PHE A 79 -7.77 2.48 -10.48
C PHE A 79 -7.83 3.85 -9.82
N ALA A 80 -6.76 4.64 -9.79
CA ALA A 80 -6.76 5.96 -9.18
C ALA A 80 -7.22 7.04 -10.17
N ASP A 81 -8.29 7.75 -9.80
CA ASP A 81 -8.68 8.98 -10.48
C ASP A 81 -8.11 10.16 -9.70
N TRP A 82 -6.92 10.60 -10.10
CA TRP A 82 -6.18 11.64 -9.41
C TRP A 82 -6.85 13.01 -9.50
N ILE A 83 -7.62 13.27 -10.57
CA ILE A 83 -8.26 14.56 -10.81
C ILE A 83 -9.48 14.70 -9.88
N GLU A 84 -10.31 13.66 -9.82
CA GLU A 84 -11.49 13.70 -8.95
C GLU A 84 -11.10 13.67 -7.47
N MET A 85 -10.02 12.96 -7.11
CA MET A 85 -9.45 13.02 -5.78
C MET A 85 -8.93 14.41 -5.41
N ALA A 86 -8.18 15.08 -6.30
CA ALA A 86 -7.65 16.42 -6.04
C ALA A 86 -8.77 17.46 -5.91
N ARG A 87 -9.77 17.42 -6.81
CA ARG A 87 -10.97 18.27 -6.73
C ARG A 87 -11.73 18.03 -5.44
N SER A 88 -11.95 16.77 -5.07
CA SER A 88 -12.65 16.42 -3.82
C SER A 88 -11.93 16.94 -2.59
N GLN A 89 -10.60 16.82 -2.54
CA GLN A 89 -9.81 17.34 -1.43
C GLN A 89 -9.85 18.87 -1.34
N GLU A 90 -9.82 19.58 -2.48
CA GLU A 90 -9.92 21.04 -2.49
C GLU A 90 -11.29 21.51 -1.98
N ILE A 91 -12.38 20.89 -2.44
CA ILE A 91 -13.75 21.18 -1.95
C ILE A 91 -13.84 20.95 -0.43
N MET A 92 -13.27 19.83 0.05
CA MET A 92 -13.29 19.48 1.47
C MET A 92 -12.45 20.45 2.32
N ARG A 93 -11.33 20.95 1.77
CA ARG A 93 -10.48 21.97 2.40
C ARG A 93 -11.23 23.29 2.55
N GLU A 94 -11.85 23.77 1.48
CA GLU A 94 -12.61 25.02 1.49
C GLU A 94 -13.86 24.92 2.38
N PHE A 95 -14.55 23.77 2.38
CA PHE A 95 -15.65 23.50 3.31
C PHE A 95 -15.21 23.57 4.77
N ASN A 96 -14.09 22.93 5.12
CA ASN A 96 -13.56 22.96 6.48
C ASN A 96 -13.15 24.38 6.91
N LYS A 97 -12.52 25.15 6.02
CA LYS A 97 -12.20 26.56 6.28
C LYS A 97 -13.47 27.38 6.55
N MET A 98 -14.47 27.29 5.66
CA MET A 98 -15.75 28.00 5.83
C MET A 98 -16.46 27.58 7.12
N ARG A 99 -16.43 26.29 7.48
CA ARG A 99 -16.99 25.78 8.74
C ARG A 99 -16.29 26.38 9.95
N THR A 100 -14.96 26.36 9.97
CA THR A 100 -14.18 26.95 11.07
C THR A 100 -14.42 28.46 11.18
N GLU A 101 -14.49 29.18 10.06
CA GLU A 101 -14.81 30.61 10.06
C GLU A 101 -16.23 30.91 10.52
N ALA A 102 -17.22 30.14 10.09
CA ALA A 102 -18.62 30.31 10.49
C ALA A 102 -18.80 30.07 12.00
N MET A 103 -18.10 29.08 12.56
CA MET A 103 -18.05 28.81 14.00
C MET A 103 -17.37 29.95 14.77
N LYS A 104 -16.24 30.47 14.28
CA LYS A 104 -15.54 31.61 14.91
C LYS A 104 -16.37 32.89 14.89
N LYS A 105 -17.12 33.13 13.82
CA LYS A 105 -17.96 34.33 13.63
C LYS A 105 -19.37 34.19 14.23
N ASN A 106 -19.72 33.05 14.85
CA ASN A 106 -21.07 32.72 15.35
C ASN A 106 -22.20 33.04 14.34
N ASN A 107 -21.92 32.89 13.04
CA ASN A 107 -22.87 33.24 11.99
C ASN A 107 -23.85 32.09 11.77
N THR A 108 -25.01 32.16 12.43
CA THR A 108 -26.06 31.14 12.40
C THR A 108 -26.63 30.88 11.00
N ALA A 109 -26.68 31.89 10.12
CA ALA A 109 -27.13 31.74 8.73
C ALA A 109 -26.12 30.93 7.89
N MET A 110 -24.82 31.18 8.08
CA MET A 110 -23.76 30.45 7.38
C MET A 110 -23.65 29.01 7.88
N ILE A 111 -23.82 28.78 9.19
CA ILE A 111 -23.84 27.44 9.79
C ILE A 111 -24.98 26.61 9.20
N LYS A 112 -26.20 27.15 9.13
CA LYS A 112 -27.36 26.44 8.56
C LYS A 112 -27.17 26.12 7.07
N LYS A 113 -26.51 27.00 6.31
CA LYS A 113 -26.15 26.75 4.90
C LYS A 113 -25.12 25.64 4.76
N LEU A 114 -24.10 25.62 5.63
CA LEU A 114 -23.07 24.58 5.67
C LEU A 114 -23.64 23.22 6.11
N GLU A 115 -24.61 23.20 7.03
CA GLU A 115 -25.37 22.01 7.40
C GLU A 115 -26.15 21.43 6.21
N GLY A 116 -26.78 22.29 5.40
CA GLY A 116 -27.45 21.87 4.17
C GLY A 116 -26.52 21.22 3.13
N MET A 117 -25.21 21.55 3.15
CA MET A 117 -24.20 20.95 2.27
C MET A 117 -23.53 19.70 2.87
N GLN A 118 -23.77 19.36 4.15
CA GLN A 118 -23.19 18.15 4.76
C GLN A 118 -23.50 16.86 3.98
N PRO A 119 -24.72 16.61 3.46
CA PRO A 119 -25.01 15.40 2.71
C PRO A 119 -24.18 15.28 1.43
N GLU A 120 -23.92 16.40 0.75
CA GLU A 120 -23.11 16.44 -0.46
C GLU A 120 -21.63 16.16 -0.15
N ILE A 121 -21.10 16.77 0.92
CA ILE A 121 -19.74 16.52 1.40
C ILE A 121 -19.57 15.07 1.87
N MET A 122 -20.57 14.50 2.55
CA MET A 122 -20.57 13.11 2.97
C MET A 122 -20.62 12.15 1.76
N ARG A 123 -21.38 12.49 0.72
CA ARG A 123 -21.37 11.75 -0.55
C ARG A 123 -20.00 11.79 -1.23
N LEU A 124 -19.37 12.96 -1.27
CA LEU A 124 -18.02 13.16 -1.82
C LEU A 124 -16.98 12.34 -1.05
N GLN A 125 -17.09 12.34 0.29
CA GLN A 125 -16.23 11.54 1.16
C GLN A 125 -16.42 10.03 0.95
N ASN A 126 -17.67 9.56 0.79
CA ASN A 126 -17.96 8.16 0.48
C ASN A 126 -17.41 7.74 -0.89
N ALA A 127 -17.53 8.59 -1.90
CA ALA A 127 -16.96 8.35 -3.23
C ALA A 127 -15.42 8.25 -3.15
N GLN A 128 -14.79 9.14 -2.41
CA GLN A 128 -13.34 9.12 -2.19
C GLN A 128 -12.89 7.88 -1.39
N MET A 129 -13.67 7.44 -0.40
CA MET A 129 -13.40 6.23 0.36
C MET A 129 -13.45 4.99 -0.56
N SER A 130 -14.48 4.87 -1.40
CA SER A 130 -14.60 3.76 -2.36
C SER A 130 -13.40 3.70 -3.30
N GLN A 131 -12.96 4.85 -3.82
CA GLN A 131 -11.81 4.93 -4.72
C GLN A 131 -10.50 4.59 -4.00
N THR A 132 -10.34 5.07 -2.77
CA THR A 132 -9.17 4.77 -1.93
C THR A 132 -9.11 3.29 -1.56
N MET A 133 -10.27 2.66 -1.29
CA MET A 133 -10.38 1.24 -0.99
C MET A 133 -9.90 0.40 -2.16
N LYS A 134 -10.40 0.62 -3.37
CA LYS A 134 -9.96 -0.12 -4.57
C LYS A 134 -8.45 0.02 -4.79
N THR A 135 -7.95 1.24 -4.66
CA THR A 135 -6.55 1.58 -4.90
C THR A 135 -5.60 1.04 -3.82
N SER A 136 -6.10 0.75 -2.61
CA SER A 136 -5.27 0.29 -1.49
C SER A 136 -5.39 -1.22 -1.23
N ILE A 137 -6.60 -1.77 -1.31
CA ILE A 137 -6.90 -3.16 -0.97
C ILE A 137 -6.37 -4.12 -2.03
N ILE A 138 -6.57 -3.84 -3.32
CA ILE A 138 -6.17 -4.75 -4.41
C ILE A 138 -4.65 -4.98 -4.42
N PRO A 139 -3.79 -3.93 -4.38
CA PRO A 139 -2.35 -4.13 -4.29
C PRO A 139 -1.91 -4.84 -3.02
N MET A 140 -2.61 -4.62 -1.90
CA MET A 140 -2.31 -5.28 -0.63
C MET A 140 -2.55 -6.79 -0.72
N PHE A 141 -3.68 -7.24 -1.26
CA PHE A 141 -3.94 -8.67 -1.48
C PHE A 141 -2.93 -9.29 -2.43
N LEU A 142 -2.56 -8.58 -3.50
CA LEU A 142 -1.51 -9.03 -4.41
C LEU A 142 -0.18 -9.22 -3.66
N ALA A 143 0.22 -8.25 -2.85
CA ALA A 143 1.43 -8.34 -2.04
C ALA A 143 1.40 -9.53 -1.06
N ILE A 144 0.25 -9.84 -0.45
CA ILE A 144 0.08 -11.03 0.42
C ILE A 144 0.41 -12.30 -0.37
N ILE A 145 -0.16 -12.46 -1.57
CA ILE A 145 0.03 -13.67 -2.37
C ILE A 145 1.52 -13.87 -2.67
N PHE A 146 2.21 -12.82 -3.12
CA PHE A 146 3.64 -12.88 -3.43
C PHE A 146 4.50 -13.15 -2.18
N ILE A 147 4.26 -12.44 -1.08
CA ILE A 147 5.02 -12.63 0.17
C ILE A 147 4.79 -14.03 0.73
N ARG A 148 3.55 -14.52 0.73
CA ARG A 148 3.21 -15.85 1.27
C ARG A 148 3.77 -16.98 0.41
N TRP A 149 3.76 -16.80 -0.91
CA TRP A 149 4.43 -17.73 -1.82
C TRP A 149 5.95 -17.72 -1.59
N LEU A 150 6.56 -16.53 -1.52
CA LEU A 150 8.00 -16.38 -1.29
C LEU A 150 8.44 -17.00 0.05
N TRP A 151 7.59 -16.92 1.08
CA TRP A 151 7.78 -17.62 2.35
C TRP A 151 7.90 -19.14 2.15
N SER A 152 6.91 -19.75 1.48
CA SER A 152 6.91 -21.19 1.21
C SER A 152 8.08 -21.62 0.33
N TYR A 153 8.46 -20.76 -0.62
CA TYR A 153 9.60 -20.97 -1.49
C TYR A 153 10.89 -20.98 -0.67
N MET A 154 11.07 -20.03 0.26
CA MET A 154 12.23 -19.96 1.15
C MET A 154 12.34 -21.13 2.14
N GLU A 155 11.22 -21.60 2.68
CA GLU A 155 11.20 -22.79 3.56
C GLU A 155 11.60 -24.08 2.82
N SER A 156 11.49 -24.10 1.50
CA SER A 156 11.87 -25.28 0.71
C SER A 156 13.37 -25.45 0.49
N PHE A 157 14.18 -24.45 0.86
CA PHE A 157 15.63 -24.53 0.75
C PHE A 157 16.23 -25.13 2.02
N PRO A 158 17.10 -26.15 1.91
CA PRO A 158 17.76 -26.73 3.08
C PRO A 158 18.79 -25.77 3.71
N TYR A 159 19.45 -24.92 2.90
CA TYR A 159 20.46 -23.95 3.37
C TYR A 159 20.36 -22.59 2.63
N PRO A 160 19.37 -21.74 2.95
CA PRO A 160 19.30 -20.39 2.41
C PRO A 160 20.22 -19.47 3.22
N VAL A 161 21.54 -19.62 3.01
CA VAL A 161 22.56 -18.74 3.60
C VAL A 161 23.00 -17.71 2.58
N LEU A 162 23.12 -16.45 3.02
CA LEU A 162 23.66 -15.35 2.22
C LEU A 162 25.00 -14.90 2.81
N THR A 163 26.00 -14.74 1.96
CA THR A 163 27.29 -14.16 2.36
C THR A 163 27.18 -12.64 2.30
N MET A 164 27.29 -11.99 3.45
CA MET A 164 27.28 -10.52 3.57
C MET A 164 28.68 -10.02 3.95
N PRO A 165 29.05 -8.76 3.64
CA PRO A 165 30.36 -8.21 3.99
C PRO A 165 30.72 -8.31 5.48
N TRP A 166 29.72 -8.37 6.35
CA TRP A 166 29.86 -8.47 7.80
C TRP A 166 29.72 -9.89 8.37
N THR A 167 29.19 -10.86 7.61
CA THR A 167 29.02 -12.27 8.06
C THR A 167 29.09 -13.24 6.89
N ALA A 168 29.92 -14.28 7.01
CA ALA A 168 30.09 -15.29 5.98
C ALA A 168 28.84 -16.16 5.73
N GLU A 169 28.06 -16.43 6.79
CA GLU A 169 26.88 -17.30 6.75
C GLU A 169 25.68 -16.63 7.43
N TRP A 170 24.95 -15.79 6.68
CA TRP A 170 23.71 -15.21 7.19
C TRP A 170 22.52 -16.09 6.82
N ASN A 171 22.03 -16.87 7.78
CA ASN A 171 20.87 -17.74 7.57
C ASN A 171 19.57 -16.93 7.45
N MET A 172 18.97 -16.94 6.27
CA MET A 172 17.79 -16.15 5.92
C MET A 172 16.49 -16.65 6.57
N LEU A 173 16.46 -17.91 7.05
CA LEU A 173 15.34 -18.50 7.79
C LEU A 173 15.40 -18.20 9.30
N ARG A 174 16.51 -17.66 9.81
CA ARG A 174 16.58 -17.26 11.23
C ARG A 174 15.62 -16.11 11.49
N TYR A 175 15.06 -16.07 12.70
CA TYR A 175 14.08 -15.05 13.08
C TYR A 175 14.72 -13.87 13.82
N ALA A 176 14.23 -12.67 13.53
CA ALA A 176 14.47 -11.42 14.24
C ALA A 176 13.32 -11.15 15.20
N MET A 177 13.62 -10.48 16.32
CA MET A 177 12.60 -10.07 17.28
C MET A 177 11.79 -11.26 17.83
N GLU A 178 12.49 -12.32 18.21
CA GLU A 178 11.92 -13.43 18.99
C GLU A 178 11.24 -12.84 20.25
N GLY A 179 9.97 -13.19 20.48
CA GLY A 179 9.15 -12.63 21.57
C GLY A 179 8.18 -11.50 21.21
N VAL A 180 8.13 -11.01 19.96
CA VAL A 180 7.07 -10.09 19.53
C VAL A 180 5.76 -10.85 19.32
N CYS A 181 4.74 -10.49 20.11
CA CYS A 181 3.42 -11.12 20.20
C CYS A 181 2.73 -11.34 18.83
N CYS A 182 2.94 -10.44 17.88
CA CYS A 182 2.26 -10.44 16.59
C CYS A 182 2.74 -11.52 15.60
N PHE A 183 3.83 -12.25 15.90
CA PHE A 183 4.46 -13.25 15.02
C PHE A 183 4.44 -14.67 15.61
N GLY A 184 3.41 -15.01 16.38
CA GLY A 184 3.30 -16.34 17.01
C GLY A 184 4.47 -16.66 17.96
N GLY A 185 5.09 -15.64 18.55
CA GLY A 185 6.26 -15.76 19.42
C GLY A 185 7.59 -16.02 18.70
N ARG A 186 7.57 -16.37 17.41
CA ARG A 186 8.78 -16.71 16.62
C ARG A 186 9.51 -15.49 16.06
N GLY A 187 8.85 -14.34 15.93
CA GLY A 187 9.45 -13.13 15.35
C GLY A 187 9.37 -13.06 13.81
N LEU A 188 10.02 -12.06 13.21
CA LEU A 188 10.08 -11.85 11.76
C LEU A 188 11.29 -12.58 11.15
N PRO A 189 11.13 -13.44 10.13
CA PRO A 189 12.29 -14.09 9.51
C PRO A 189 13.19 -13.05 8.81
N TYR A 190 14.51 -13.27 8.86
CA TYR A 190 15.51 -12.34 8.33
C TYR A 190 15.31 -12.04 6.84
N TRP A 191 14.88 -13.03 6.06
CA TRP A 191 14.57 -12.82 4.65
C TRP A 191 13.48 -11.78 4.42
N LEU A 192 12.48 -11.69 5.30
CA LEU A 192 11.38 -10.73 5.18
C LEU A 192 11.87 -9.31 5.52
N GLY A 193 12.79 -9.19 6.49
CA GLY A 193 13.49 -7.94 6.77
C GLY A 193 14.35 -7.48 5.58
N PHE A 194 15.12 -8.39 5.01
CA PHE A 194 15.92 -8.14 3.80
C PHE A 194 15.05 -7.75 2.60
N TYR A 195 13.95 -8.49 2.38
CA TYR A 195 12.93 -8.18 1.38
C TYR A 195 12.39 -6.77 1.56
N THR A 196 12.00 -6.39 2.78
CA THR A 196 11.43 -5.07 3.07
C THR A 196 12.47 -3.98 2.82
N LEU A 197 13.71 -4.18 3.27
CA LEU A 197 14.81 -3.23 3.07
C LEU A 197 15.12 -3.01 1.59
N LEU A 198 15.14 -4.07 0.78
CA LEU A 198 15.31 -3.98 -0.68
C LEU A 198 14.09 -3.39 -1.40
N SER A 199 12.88 -3.62 -0.87
CA SER A 199 11.66 -3.13 -1.49
C SER A 199 11.56 -1.61 -1.49
N LEU A 200 12.14 -0.93 -0.49
CA LEU A 200 12.10 0.53 -0.35
C LEU A 200 12.80 1.26 -1.52
N PRO A 201 14.10 1.05 -1.81
CA PRO A 201 14.76 1.72 -2.93
C PRO A 201 14.14 1.33 -4.27
N VAL A 202 13.71 0.07 -4.44
CA VAL A 202 13.03 -0.38 -5.67
C VAL A 202 11.71 0.35 -5.88
N SER A 203 10.93 0.53 -4.81
CA SER A 203 9.68 1.30 -4.85
C SER A 203 9.93 2.75 -5.27
N GLN A 204 10.95 3.38 -4.70
CA GLN A 204 11.28 4.76 -5.05
C GLN A 204 11.85 4.89 -6.47
N ALA A 205 12.66 3.93 -6.91
CA ALA A 205 13.19 3.89 -8.27
C ALA A 205 12.06 3.76 -9.30
N LEU A 206 11.10 2.86 -9.07
CA LEU A 206 9.94 2.69 -9.95
C LEU A 206 9.08 3.96 -10.00
N ILE A 207 8.73 4.56 -8.87
CA ILE A 207 7.92 5.79 -8.84
C ILE A 207 8.62 6.92 -9.61
N ARG A 208 9.93 7.11 -9.41
CA ARG A 208 10.70 8.13 -10.13
C ARG A 208 10.80 7.81 -11.62
N GLY A 209 10.97 6.54 -11.98
CA GLY A 209 10.98 6.08 -13.36
C GLY A 209 9.67 6.37 -14.08
N LEU A 210 8.53 6.04 -13.47
CA LEU A 210 7.21 6.36 -14.04
C LEU A 210 7.03 7.86 -14.24
N LYS A 211 7.36 8.67 -13.22
CA LYS A 211 7.31 10.14 -13.33
C LYS A 211 8.20 10.64 -14.48
N TYR A 212 9.42 10.13 -14.60
CA TYR A 212 10.34 10.53 -15.66
C TYR A 212 9.75 10.26 -17.06
N ILE A 213 9.16 9.08 -17.26
CA ILE A 213 8.52 8.72 -18.53
C ILE A 213 7.32 9.64 -18.80
N GLU A 214 6.47 9.87 -17.81
CA GLU A 214 5.29 10.74 -17.92
C GLU A 214 5.69 12.19 -18.23
N PHE A 215 6.66 12.76 -17.52
CA PHE A 215 7.20 14.09 -17.80
C PHE A 215 7.81 14.17 -19.21
N THR A 216 8.58 13.17 -19.61
CA THR A 216 9.16 13.11 -20.97
C THR A 216 8.07 13.07 -22.04
N ARG A 217 6.98 12.34 -21.78
CA ARG A 217 5.81 12.29 -22.67
C ARG A 217 5.09 13.63 -22.74
N ILE A 218 4.82 14.28 -21.61
CA ILE A 218 4.17 15.60 -21.55
C ILE A 218 5.02 16.66 -22.27
N ILE A 219 6.33 16.66 -22.07
CA ILE A 219 7.25 17.60 -22.77
C ILE A 219 7.21 17.36 -24.28
N ARG A 220 7.21 16.09 -24.72
CA ARG A 220 7.09 15.72 -26.14
C ARG A 220 5.74 16.13 -26.74
N GLU A 221 4.65 15.98 -25.99
CA GLU A 221 3.29 16.35 -26.42
C GLU A 221 3.07 17.88 -26.42
N ARG A 222 3.76 18.63 -25.55
CA ARG A 222 3.65 20.10 -25.46
C ARG A 222 4.69 20.87 -26.26
N GLY A 223 5.64 20.19 -26.93
CA GLY A 223 6.64 20.83 -27.78
C GLY A 223 7.55 21.83 -27.07
N ILE A 224 7.70 21.70 -25.74
CA ILE A 224 8.58 22.58 -24.95
C ILE A 224 10.01 22.11 -25.20
N GLY A 225 10.73 22.88 -25.99
CA GLY A 225 12.12 22.63 -26.34
C GLY A 225 12.99 22.63 -25.08
N ARG A 226 14.11 21.93 -25.14
CA ARG A 226 15.10 21.84 -24.05
C ARG A 226 15.77 23.20 -23.74
N GLU A 227 15.38 24.27 -24.43
CA GLU A 227 15.91 25.63 -24.34
C GLU A 227 15.18 26.47 -23.28
N ASP A 228 14.01 26.03 -22.81
CA ASP A 228 13.13 26.79 -21.92
C ASP A 228 13.41 26.50 -20.42
N LEU A 229 14.36 25.59 -20.15
CA LEU A 229 14.67 25.06 -18.82
C LEU A 229 16.13 25.31 -18.39
N SER A 230 16.85 26.20 -19.08
CA SER A 230 18.15 26.73 -18.64
C SER A 230 17.99 27.96 -17.75
#